data_AF-A0A3D4ZYW8-F1
#
_entry.id   AF-A0A3D4ZYW8-F1
#
_cell.length_a   1.000
_cell.length_b   1.000
_cell.length_c   1.000
_cell.angle_alpha   90.00
_cell.angle_beta   90.00
_cell.angle_gamma   90.00
#
_symmetry.space_group_name_H-M   'P 1'
#
loop_
_entity.id
_entity.type
_entity.pdbx_description
1 polymer ?
#
loop_
_entity_poly.entity_id
_entity_poly.type
_entity_poly.pdbx_seq_one_letter_code
_entity_poly.pdbx_strand_id
1 'polypeptide(L)'
;MPVPTCRAQAIFVLLALGYCLVAGAQPAATPPTVSLTATEAPVRTITASLQEQTEVQIAVTAWTDATVSVQFDRMPLDDAMRALAEAAEASWMRAYIIERKPPDEPYSAETMLSVLSDVRTAWFEGLSEEQRQALMGGWGGGRNRGQGGGPGQGG
;
A
#
# COMPACT_ATOMS: atom_id res chain seq x y z
N MET A 1 40.22 60.93 18.87
CA MET A 1 40.08 60.01 17.73
C MET A 1 40.41 58.60 18.21
N PRO A 2 39.43 57.67 18.27
CA PRO A 2 39.67 56.28 18.61
C PRO A 2 39.66 55.39 17.35
N VAL A 3 40.61 54.48 17.23
CA VAL A 3 40.64 53.35 16.27
C VAL A 3 41.31 52.14 16.98
N PRO A 4 41.18 50.88 16.54
CA PRO A 4 40.12 49.94 16.92
C PRO A 4 40.69 48.58 17.40
N THR A 5 39.82 47.57 17.57
CA THR A 5 40.08 46.10 17.53
C THR A 5 40.94 45.50 18.67
N CYS A 6 40.73 44.30 19.21
CA CYS A 6 40.20 43.05 18.68
C CYS A 6 39.60 42.25 19.84
N ARG A 7 38.31 41.89 19.76
CA ARG A 7 37.71 40.85 20.60
C ARG A 7 37.98 39.51 19.90
N ALA A 8 38.93 38.74 20.41
CA ALA A 8 39.20 37.40 19.92
C ALA A 8 39.42 36.46 21.11
N GLN A 9 38.88 35.25 20.95
CA GLN A 9 39.23 34.01 21.66
C GLN A 9 38.60 33.83 23.05
N ALA A 10 37.60 32.94 23.12
CA ALA A 10 37.70 31.69 23.89
C ALA A 10 36.33 31.04 24.12
N ILE A 11 35.65 30.56 23.07
CA ILE A 11 34.58 29.56 23.21
C ILE A 11 34.70 28.59 22.03
N PHE A 12 35.70 27.71 22.07
CA PHE A 12 35.93 26.72 21.01
C PHE A 12 36.49 25.40 21.60
N VAL A 13 35.86 24.85 22.66
CA VAL A 13 36.29 23.54 23.22
C VAL A 13 35.12 22.62 23.63
N LEU A 14 33.85 22.99 23.43
CA LEU A 14 32.70 22.16 23.85
C LEU A 14 31.90 21.55 22.68
N LEU A 15 32.57 21.15 21.59
CA LEU A 15 31.89 20.63 20.38
C LEU A 15 32.60 19.40 19.77
N ALA A 16 33.21 18.54 20.59
CA ALA A 16 33.97 17.37 20.10
C ALA A 16 33.59 16.02 20.74
N LEU A 17 32.44 15.91 21.41
CA LEU A 17 32.07 14.71 22.19
C LEU A 17 30.59 14.32 22.06
N GLY A 18 30.04 14.39 20.85
CA GLY A 18 28.63 14.07 20.58
C GLY A 18 28.35 13.26 19.32
N TYR A 19 29.37 12.79 18.60
CA TYR A 19 29.19 11.93 17.41
C TYR A 19 29.28 10.44 17.78
N CYS A 20 28.48 10.01 18.76
CA CYS A 20 28.08 8.60 18.78
C CYS A 20 27.02 8.43 17.71
N LEU A 21 27.47 8.00 16.53
CA LEU A 21 26.68 7.31 15.52
C LEU A 21 25.89 6.19 16.20
N VAL A 22 24.68 6.49 16.68
CA VAL A 22 23.64 5.47 16.85
C VAL A 22 23.18 5.13 15.44
N ALA A 23 24.00 4.34 14.74
CA ALA A 23 23.51 3.47 13.70
C ALA A 23 22.68 2.38 14.41
N GLY A 24 21.50 2.78 14.88
CA GLY A 24 20.47 1.84 15.27
C GLY A 24 20.13 1.08 14.01
N ALA A 25 20.64 -0.15 13.89
CA ALA A 25 20.05 -1.13 13.01
C ALA A 25 18.59 -1.26 13.48
N GLN A 26 17.68 -0.52 12.81
CA GLN A 26 16.26 -0.74 13.01
C GLN A 26 16.02 -2.21 12.67
N PRO A 27 15.55 -3.04 13.61
CA PRO A 27 15.17 -4.40 13.26
C PRO A 27 14.18 -4.30 12.11
N ALA A 28 14.40 -5.10 11.07
CA ALA A 28 13.45 -5.19 9.95
C ALA A 28 12.05 -5.37 10.57
N ALA A 29 11.17 -4.39 10.37
CA ALA A 29 9.86 -4.39 10.98
C ALA A 29 9.17 -5.68 10.54
N THR A 30 8.92 -6.57 11.51
CA THR A 30 8.18 -7.80 11.23
C THR A 30 6.78 -7.38 10.78
N PRO A 31 6.24 -7.90 9.66
CA PRO A 31 4.91 -7.52 9.21
C PRO A 31 3.89 -7.71 10.33
N PRO A 32 2.94 -6.79 10.53
CA PRO A 32 1.96 -6.92 11.58
C PRO A 32 1.12 -8.19 11.34
N THR A 33 0.77 -8.87 12.42
CA THR A 33 -0.13 -10.03 12.38
C THR A 33 -1.51 -9.62 12.87
N VAL A 34 -2.53 -10.32 12.37
CA VAL A 34 -3.94 -10.05 12.67
C VAL A 34 -4.64 -11.30 13.16
N SER A 35 -5.58 -11.11 14.08
CA SER A 35 -6.50 -12.14 14.53
C SER A 35 -7.92 -11.60 14.49
N LEU A 36 -8.81 -12.29 13.76
CA LEU A 36 -10.18 -11.86 13.56
C LEU A 36 -11.04 -13.04 13.12
N THR A 37 -12.24 -13.14 13.66
CA THR A 37 -13.29 -14.01 13.14
C THR A 37 -14.47 -13.13 12.76
N ALA A 38 -14.94 -13.26 11.52
CA ALA A 38 -16.13 -12.59 11.04
C ALA A 38 -16.98 -13.57 10.25
N THR A 39 -18.29 -13.50 10.46
CA THR A 39 -19.28 -14.32 9.78
C THR A 39 -20.24 -13.39 9.06
N GLU A 40 -20.40 -13.56 7.76
CA GLU A 40 -21.29 -12.75 6.92
C GLU A 40 -21.12 -11.24 7.17
N ALA A 41 -19.87 -10.77 7.22
CA ALA A 41 -19.57 -9.37 7.48
C ALA A 41 -19.16 -8.64 6.19
N PRO A 42 -19.55 -7.36 6.03
CA PRO A 42 -19.07 -6.53 4.92
C PRO A 42 -17.55 -6.44 4.92
N VAL A 43 -16.92 -6.53 3.74
CA VAL A 43 -15.46 -6.38 3.58
C VAL A 43 -14.95 -5.07 4.18
N ARG A 44 -15.72 -3.99 4.08
CA ARG A 44 -15.39 -2.69 4.70
C ARG A 44 -15.28 -2.76 6.22
N THR A 45 -16.18 -3.49 6.87
CA THR A 45 -16.15 -3.67 8.32
C THR A 45 -14.95 -4.51 8.74
N ILE A 46 -14.67 -5.60 8.01
CA ILE A 46 -13.51 -6.47 8.28
C ILE A 46 -12.21 -5.65 8.16
N THR A 47 -12.05 -4.92 7.06
CA THR A 47 -10.84 -4.12 6.80
C THR A 47 -10.64 -2.98 7.80
N ALA A 48 -11.70 -2.33 8.27
CA ALA A 48 -11.62 -1.36 9.36
C ALA A 48 -11.03 -1.99 10.63
N SER A 49 -11.49 -3.18 11.03
CA SER A 49 -10.93 -3.91 12.18
C SER A 49 -9.47 -4.30 11.98
N LEU A 50 -9.05 -4.65 10.76
CA LEU A 50 -7.65 -4.94 10.47
C LEU A 50 -6.76 -3.70 10.56
N GLN A 51 -7.27 -2.54 10.11
CA GLN A 51 -6.57 -1.26 10.22
C GLN A 51 -6.38 -0.86 11.68
N GLU A 52 -7.39 -1.04 12.54
CA GLU A 52 -7.28 -0.78 13.99
C GLU A 52 -6.20 -1.65 14.67
N GLN A 53 -6.04 -2.92 14.26
CA GLN A 53 -5.04 -3.82 14.85
C GLN A 53 -3.60 -3.52 14.43
N THR A 54 -3.41 -2.93 13.25
CA THR A 54 -2.10 -2.89 12.59
C THR A 54 -1.56 -1.50 12.33
N GLU A 55 -2.37 -0.46 12.53
CA GLU A 55 -2.09 0.93 12.14
C GLU A 55 -1.81 1.10 10.64
N VAL A 56 -2.04 0.07 9.82
CA VAL A 56 -1.91 0.12 8.36
C VAL A 56 -3.20 0.68 7.77
N GLN A 57 -3.06 1.68 6.90
CA GLN A 57 -4.19 2.23 6.15
C GLN A 57 -4.66 1.23 5.09
N ILE A 58 -5.95 0.88 5.12
CA ILE A 58 -6.56 -0.08 4.20
C ILE A 58 -7.75 0.59 3.53
N ALA A 59 -7.72 0.65 2.20
CA ALA A 59 -8.79 1.25 1.42
C ALA A 59 -9.57 0.18 0.65
N VAL A 60 -10.90 0.25 0.73
CA VAL A 60 -11.80 -0.59 -0.06
C VAL A 60 -12.50 0.26 -1.10
N THR A 61 -12.27 -0.06 -2.37
CA THR A 61 -12.85 0.65 -3.50
C THR A 61 -14.38 0.63 -3.50
N ALA A 62 -15.03 1.66 -4.03
CA ALA A 62 -16.49 1.82 -4.01
C ALA A 62 -17.26 0.63 -4.63
N TRP A 63 -16.70 -0.04 -5.64
CA TRP A 63 -17.30 -1.18 -6.33
C TRP A 63 -17.18 -2.53 -5.60
N THR A 64 -16.53 -2.56 -4.44
CA THR A 64 -16.43 -3.77 -3.61
C THR A 64 -17.49 -3.72 -2.52
N ASP A 65 -18.62 -4.39 -2.76
CA ASP A 65 -19.77 -4.50 -1.85
C ASP A 65 -20.03 -5.96 -1.45
N ALA A 66 -18.95 -6.70 -1.23
CA ALA A 66 -19.01 -8.11 -0.85
C ALA A 66 -19.19 -8.28 0.67
N THR A 67 -19.87 -9.36 1.04
CA THR A 67 -20.02 -9.84 2.41
C THR A 67 -19.41 -11.23 2.49
N VAL A 68 -18.56 -11.47 3.49
CA VAL A 68 -17.74 -12.70 3.56
C VAL A 68 -17.67 -13.25 4.99
N SER A 69 -17.33 -14.53 5.09
CA SER A 69 -17.00 -15.19 6.35
C SER A 69 -15.52 -15.59 6.33
N VAL A 70 -14.75 -15.12 7.32
CA VAL A 70 -13.30 -15.33 7.40
C VAL A 70 -12.87 -15.57 8.85
N GLN A 71 -11.77 -16.32 8.99
CA GLN A 71 -11.12 -16.53 10.28
C GLN A 71 -9.60 -16.43 10.09
N PHE A 72 -8.99 -15.54 10.85
CA PHE A 72 -7.55 -15.31 10.90
C PHE A 72 -7.07 -15.53 12.34
N ASP A 73 -6.01 -16.33 12.51
CA ASP A 73 -5.32 -16.52 13.79
C ASP A 73 -3.84 -16.18 13.61
N ARG A 74 -3.41 -15.05 14.17
CA ARG A 74 -2.03 -14.53 14.12
C ARG A 74 -1.45 -14.59 12.70
N MET A 75 -2.27 -14.27 11.71
CA MET A 75 -1.91 -14.34 10.30
C MET A 75 -1.17 -13.06 9.90
N PRO A 76 -0.09 -13.11 9.10
CA PRO A 76 0.51 -11.91 8.53
C PRO A 76 -0.53 -11.10 7.76
N LEU A 77 -0.54 -9.78 7.93
CA LEU A 77 -1.56 -8.91 7.33
C LEU A 77 -1.70 -9.11 5.81
N ASP A 78 -0.60 -9.27 5.07
CA ASP A 78 -0.66 -9.50 3.62
C ASP A 78 -1.36 -10.80 3.23
N ASP A 79 -1.14 -11.85 4.01
CA ASP A 79 -1.78 -13.14 3.76
C ASP A 79 -3.27 -13.07 4.10
N ALA A 80 -3.62 -12.35 5.17
CA ALA A 80 -5.01 -12.06 5.51
C ALA A 80 -5.70 -11.21 4.43
N MET A 81 -5.04 -10.18 3.89
CA MET A 81 -5.58 -9.37 2.79
C MET A 81 -5.75 -10.17 1.50
N ARG A 82 -4.82 -11.08 1.19
CA ARG A 82 -4.95 -12.00 0.05
C ARG A 82 -6.14 -12.93 0.21
N ALA A 83 -6.27 -13.57 1.37
CA ALA A 83 -7.37 -14.48 1.67
C ALA A 83 -8.73 -13.74 1.67
N LEU A 84 -8.78 -12.53 2.21
CA LEU A 84 -9.97 -11.68 2.20
C LEU A 84 -10.39 -11.31 0.78
N ALA A 85 -9.43 -10.94 -0.08
CA ALA A 85 -9.70 -10.61 -1.47
C ALA A 85 -10.20 -11.82 -2.26
N GLU A 86 -9.62 -12.99 -2.04
CA GLU A 86 -10.09 -14.24 -2.65
C GLU A 86 -11.53 -14.58 -2.22
N ALA A 87 -11.82 -14.49 -0.92
CA ALA A 87 -13.18 -14.72 -0.40
C ALA A 87 -14.21 -13.72 -0.93
N ALA A 88 -13.77 -12.50 -1.26
CA ALA A 88 -14.60 -11.43 -1.79
C ALA A 88 -14.67 -11.41 -3.34
N GLU A 89 -14.04 -12.38 -4.02
CA GLU A 89 -13.88 -12.39 -5.49
C GLU A 89 -13.29 -11.08 -6.04
N ALA A 90 -12.36 -10.49 -5.29
CA ALA A 90 -11.72 -9.22 -5.57
C ALA A 90 -10.20 -9.37 -5.79
N SER A 91 -9.58 -8.29 -6.26
CA SER A 91 -8.12 -8.15 -6.27
C SER A 91 -7.66 -7.28 -5.10
N TRP A 92 -6.42 -7.49 -4.67
CA TRP A 92 -5.77 -6.61 -3.70
C TRP A 92 -4.39 -6.20 -4.19
N MET A 93 -3.90 -5.08 -3.67
CA MET A 93 -2.54 -4.60 -3.91
C MET A 93 -1.99 -3.94 -2.65
N ARG A 94 -0.66 -3.95 -2.51
CA ARG A 94 0.07 -3.16 -1.52
C ARG A 94 0.76 -2.00 -2.21
N ALA A 95 0.69 -0.81 -1.61
CA ALA A 95 1.39 0.38 -2.08
C ALA A 95 2.30 0.95 -1.00
N TYR A 96 3.37 1.62 -1.42
CA TYR A 96 4.28 2.38 -0.56
C TYR A 96 4.38 3.79 -1.10
N ILE A 97 4.36 4.77 -0.20
CA ILE A 97 4.51 6.19 -0.53
C ILE A 97 5.83 6.67 0.07
N ILE A 98 6.65 7.33 -0.74
CA ILE A 98 7.93 7.92 -0.33
C ILE A 98 7.89 9.40 -0.70
N GLU A 99 7.98 10.28 0.29
CA GLU A 99 7.87 11.72 0.10
C GLU A 99 9.03 12.47 0.74
N ARG A 100 9.30 13.67 0.22
CA ARG A 100 10.41 14.53 0.68
C ARG A 100 10.17 15.12 2.07
N LYS A 101 8.91 15.30 2.45
CA LYS A 101 8.46 15.80 3.75
C LYS A 101 7.31 14.91 4.22
N PRO A 102 7.23 14.53 5.50
CA PRO A 102 6.04 13.87 6.03
C PRO A 102 4.80 14.73 5.82
N PRO A 103 3.63 14.12 5.63
CA PRO A 103 2.37 14.87 5.52
C PRO A 103 2.07 15.55 6.86
N ASP A 104 1.36 16.69 6.80
CA ASP A 104 1.00 17.44 8.01
C ASP A 104 -0.03 16.66 8.87
N GLU A 105 -0.80 15.77 8.24
CA GLU A 105 -1.71 14.80 8.88
C GLU A 105 -1.46 13.40 8.30
N PRO A 106 -1.66 12.30 9.07
CA PRO A 106 -1.60 10.95 8.52
C PRO A 106 -2.56 10.78 7.33
N TYR A 107 -2.10 10.08 6.29
CA TYR A 107 -2.96 9.80 5.15
C TYR A 107 -4.17 8.97 5.57
N SER A 108 -5.37 9.42 5.17
CA SER A 108 -6.55 8.57 5.18
C SER A 108 -6.52 7.57 4.02
N ALA A 109 -7.25 6.47 4.16
CA ALA A 109 -7.44 5.47 3.10
C ALA A 109 -7.97 6.09 1.79
N GLU A 110 -8.90 7.04 1.87
CA GLU A 110 -9.49 7.75 0.73
C GLU A 110 -8.46 8.65 0.05
N THR A 111 -7.65 9.35 0.85
CA THR A 111 -6.56 10.18 0.32
C THR A 111 -5.56 9.32 -0.43
N MET A 112 -5.20 8.14 0.11
CA MET A 112 -4.33 7.19 -0.59
C MET A 112 -4.94 6.70 -1.90
N LEU A 113 -6.25 6.42 -1.96
CA LEU A 113 -6.92 6.05 -3.21
C LEU A 113 -6.88 7.17 -4.25
N SER A 114 -7.07 8.43 -3.82
CA SER A 114 -6.93 9.59 -4.70
C SER A 114 -5.51 9.67 -5.26
N VAL A 115 -4.51 9.62 -4.38
CA VAL A 115 -3.09 9.66 -4.79
C VAL A 115 -2.75 8.51 -5.73
N LEU A 116 -3.22 7.29 -5.46
CA LEU A 116 -3.01 6.15 -6.35
C LEU A 116 -3.72 6.32 -7.69
N SER A 117 -4.92 6.91 -7.72
CA SER A 117 -5.62 7.25 -8.95
C SER A 117 -4.85 8.30 -9.77
N ASP A 118 -4.30 9.31 -9.10
CA ASP A 118 -3.51 10.37 -9.73
C ASP A 118 -2.19 9.81 -10.27
N VAL A 119 -1.48 9.00 -9.49
CA VAL A 119 -0.25 8.31 -9.91
C VAL A 119 -0.53 7.37 -11.08
N ARG A 120 -1.62 6.59 -11.04
CA ARG A 120 -2.04 5.74 -12.15
C ARG A 120 -2.30 6.57 -13.40
N THR A 121 -3.01 7.69 -13.27
CA THR A 121 -3.34 8.60 -14.38
C THR A 121 -2.06 9.18 -14.99
N ALA A 122 -1.18 9.77 -14.18
CA ALA A 122 0.09 10.32 -14.62
C ALA A 122 0.99 9.26 -15.27
N TRP A 123 1.03 8.04 -14.71
CA TRP A 123 1.71 6.91 -15.32
C TRP A 123 1.13 6.58 -16.70
N PHE A 124 -0.21 6.44 -16.79
CA PHE A 124 -0.90 6.15 -18.05
C PHE A 124 -0.69 7.23 -19.11
N GLU A 125 -0.66 8.50 -18.72
CA GLU A 125 -0.37 9.64 -19.60
C GLU A 125 1.08 9.64 -20.08
N GLY A 126 2.01 9.17 -19.24
CA GLY A 126 3.42 9.02 -19.59
C GLY A 126 3.75 7.86 -20.54
N LEU A 127 2.79 6.96 -20.82
CA LEU A 127 2.98 5.85 -21.75
C LEU A 127 2.93 6.29 -23.21
N SER A 128 3.76 5.65 -24.05
CA SER A 128 3.61 5.74 -25.50
C SER A 128 2.32 5.03 -25.96
N GLU A 129 1.86 5.36 -27.17
CA GLU A 129 0.66 4.75 -27.75
C GLU A 129 0.79 3.23 -27.90
N GLU A 130 1.97 2.74 -28.30
CA GLU A 130 2.27 1.30 -28.41
C GLU A 130 2.18 0.60 -27.04
N GLN A 131 2.73 1.20 -25.99
CA GLN A 131 2.64 0.66 -24.62
C GLN A 131 1.20 0.65 -24.11
N ARG A 132 0.44 1.72 -24.40
CA ARG A 132 -0.97 1.83 -24.00
C ARG A 132 -1.81 0.76 -24.69
N GLN A 133 -1.60 0.53 -25.99
CA GLN A 133 -2.29 -0.53 -26.76
C GLN A 133 -1.93 -1.94 -26.26
N ALA A 134 -0.67 -2.20 -25.93
CA ALA A 134 -0.24 -3.48 -25.38
C ALA A 134 -0.91 -3.81 -24.02
N LEU A 135 -1.05 -2.81 -23.15
CA LEU A 135 -1.70 -2.96 -21.84
C LEU A 135 -3.21 -3.16 -21.95
N MET A 136 -3.88 -2.40 -22.82
CA MET A 136 -5.32 -2.51 -23.04
C MET A 136 -5.71 -3.76 -23.83
N GLY A 137 -4.82 -4.26 -24.70
CA GLY A 137 -5.00 -5.51 -25.44
C GLY A 137 -4.87 -6.78 -24.59
N GLY A 138 -4.16 -6.72 -23.45
CA GLY A 138 -3.97 -7.86 -22.56
C GLY A 138 -5.17 -8.18 -21.66
N TRP A 139 -6.03 -7.19 -21.37
CA TRP A 139 -7.18 -7.34 -20.48
C TRP A 139 -8.46 -7.87 -21.15
N GLY A 140 -8.50 -7.97 -22.49
CA GLY A 140 -9.70 -8.34 -23.25
C GLY A 140 -9.58 -9.56 -24.18
N GLY A 141 -8.46 -10.30 -24.15
CA GLY A 141 -8.11 -11.22 -25.26
C GLY A 141 -7.82 -12.69 -24.90
N GLY A 142 -8.24 -13.21 -23.75
CA GLY A 142 -7.67 -14.48 -23.27
C GLY A 142 -8.49 -15.35 -22.32
N ARG A 143 -9.83 -15.44 -22.46
CA ARG A 143 -10.63 -16.49 -21.79
C ARG A 143 -11.73 -17.08 -22.69
N ASN A 144 -11.43 -17.34 -23.96
CA ASN A 144 -12.31 -18.17 -24.78
C ASN A 144 -11.55 -19.11 -25.74
N ARG A 145 -10.56 -19.84 -25.21
CA ARG A 145 -9.94 -20.99 -25.90
C ARG A 145 -10.38 -22.27 -25.21
N GLY A 146 -11.69 -22.51 -25.23
CA GLY A 146 -12.31 -23.64 -24.54
C GLY A 146 -13.75 -23.89 -24.98
N GLN A 147 -14.09 -23.65 -26.24
CA GLN A 147 -15.36 -24.13 -26.79
C GLN A 147 -15.21 -24.39 -28.28
N GLY A 148 -14.69 -25.57 -28.60
CA GLY A 148 -14.51 -26.05 -29.96
C GLY A 148 -14.55 -27.56 -30.01
N GLY A 149 -15.74 -28.11 -30.19
CA GLY A 149 -15.94 -29.38 -30.90
C GLY A 149 -15.85 -30.67 -30.08
N GLY A 150 -16.89 -30.98 -29.31
CA GLY A 150 -17.25 -32.36 -29.03
C GLY A 150 -18.48 -32.74 -29.86
N PRO A 151 -18.37 -33.56 -30.93
CA PRO A 151 -19.54 -34.06 -31.63
C PRO A 151 -20.13 -35.23 -30.84
N GLY A 152 -21.20 -34.92 -30.09
CA GLY A 152 -22.06 -35.91 -29.45
C GLY A 152 -23.48 -35.84 -30.00
N GLN A 153 -23.83 -36.87 -30.77
CA GLN A 153 -25.10 -37.61 -30.71
C GLN A 153 -26.40 -36.94 -31.22
N GLY A 154 -27.02 -37.60 -32.22
CA GLY A 154 -28.46 -37.55 -32.44
C GLY A 154 -28.89 -37.96 -33.86
N GLY A 155 -29.62 -39.09 -33.95
CA GLY A 155 -30.55 -39.40 -35.04
C GLY A 155 -30.01 -40.16 -36.23
#